data_AF-A0A0B4HBT4-F1
#
_entry.id   AF-A0A0B4HBT4-F1
#
_cell.length_a   1.000
_cell.length_b   1.000
_cell.length_c   1.000
_cell.angle_alpha   90.00
_cell.angle_beta   90.00
_cell.angle_gamma   90.00
#
_symmetry.space_group_name_H-M   'P 1'
#
loop_
_entity.id
_entity.type
_entity.pdbx_description
1 polymer ?
#
loop_
_entity_poly.entity_id
_entity_poly.type
_entity_poly.pdbx_seq_one_letter_code
_entity_poly.pdbx_strand_id
1 'polypeptide(L)'
;MSSTVELTYQDVAEHNTKKDIYVVIHDKIYDCTQFVDEHPGGEEVLLDCAGQDATEAFEDVGHSDEARETLDKIQVGVLKRQPGDPAPKAAPPTSSGANSGSSDSTGVGIGVYFIILIGGALGYLGFQYMAKQQQAQQAGAA
;
A
#
# COMPACT_ATOMS: atom_id res chain seq x y z
N MET A 1 12.48 30.83 -0.60
CA MET A 1 11.13 30.76 -1.20
C MET A 1 11.07 29.48 -1.99
N SER A 2 10.76 28.35 -1.35
CA SER A 2 10.61 27.08 -2.05
C SER A 2 9.32 27.19 -2.87
N SER A 3 9.44 27.16 -4.19
CA SER A 3 8.29 27.20 -5.09
C SER A 3 7.57 25.86 -5.02
N THR A 4 6.71 25.72 -4.02
CA THR A 4 5.83 24.56 -3.85
C THR A 4 4.76 24.60 -4.92
N VAL A 5 4.72 23.57 -5.77
CA VAL A 5 3.69 23.45 -6.80
C VAL A 5 2.36 23.09 -6.11
N GLU A 6 1.30 23.83 -6.41
CA GLU A 6 -0.04 23.49 -5.93
C GLU A 6 -0.75 22.70 -7.03
N LEU A 7 -1.07 21.43 -6.77
CA LEU A 7 -1.80 20.58 -7.71
C LEU A 7 -3.15 20.17 -7.11
N THR A 8 -4.13 19.89 -7.95
CA THR A 8 -5.44 19.38 -7.52
C THR A 8 -5.43 17.87 -7.37
N TYR A 9 -6.45 17.32 -6.72
CA TYR A 9 -6.59 15.86 -6.60
C TYR A 9 -6.73 15.20 -7.97
N GLN A 10 -7.38 15.88 -8.91
CA GLN A 10 -7.55 15.40 -10.27
C GLN A 10 -6.22 15.33 -11.02
N ASP A 11 -5.36 16.34 -10.88
CA ASP A 11 -4.01 16.31 -11.46
C ASP A 11 -3.22 15.13 -10.89
N VAL A 12 -3.23 14.94 -9.56
CA VAL A 12 -2.54 13.82 -8.91
C VAL A 12 -3.07 12.47 -9.42
N ALA A 13 -4.38 12.34 -9.63
CA ALA A 13 -5.00 11.11 -10.13
C ALA A 13 -4.56 10.71 -11.55
N GLU A 14 -4.04 11.65 -12.36
CA GLU A 14 -3.46 11.35 -13.67
C GLU A 14 -2.08 10.67 -13.56
N HIS A 15 -1.39 10.84 -12.43
CA HIS A 15 -0.07 10.28 -12.14
C HIS A 15 -0.17 8.92 -11.41
N ASN A 16 -0.72 7.92 -12.11
CA ASN A 16 -1.02 6.60 -11.57
C ASN A 16 -0.29 5.43 -12.26
N THR A 17 0.83 5.69 -12.94
CA THR A 17 1.54 4.66 -13.72
C THR A 17 2.91 4.35 -13.14
N LYS A 18 3.49 3.17 -13.40
CA LYS A 18 4.80 2.78 -12.85
C LYS A 18 5.94 3.79 -13.10
N LYS A 19 5.84 4.59 -14.18
CA LYS A 19 6.84 5.59 -14.55
C LYS A 19 6.44 7.01 -14.16
N ASP A 20 5.34 7.16 -13.45
CA ASP A 20 4.76 8.44 -13.05
C ASP A 20 3.77 8.19 -11.90
N ILE A 21 4.31 8.10 -10.67
CA ILE A 21 3.56 7.75 -9.45
C ILE A 21 3.57 8.94 -8.51
N TYR A 22 2.44 9.61 -8.38
CA TYR A 22 2.24 10.59 -7.31
C TYR A 22 1.38 10.02 -6.22
N VAL A 23 1.74 10.32 -4.98
CA VAL A 23 0.94 9.97 -3.81
C VAL A 23 0.73 11.22 -2.96
N VAL A 24 -0.43 11.30 -2.34
CA VAL A 24 -0.72 12.35 -1.36
C VAL A 24 -0.56 11.79 0.05
N ILE A 25 0.27 12.44 0.86
CA ILE A 25 0.41 12.12 2.29
C ILE A 25 0.32 13.43 3.06
N HIS A 26 -0.60 13.53 4.02
CA HIS A 26 -0.83 14.75 4.82
C HIS A 26 -1.00 16.03 3.98
N ASP A 27 -1.83 15.95 2.92
CA ASP A 27 -2.08 17.02 1.94
C ASP A 27 -0.83 17.53 1.19
N LYS A 28 0.26 16.76 1.21
CA LYS A 28 1.47 17.02 0.42
C LYS A 28 1.60 15.98 -0.68
N ILE A 29 2.17 16.39 -1.80
CA ILE A 29 2.31 15.57 -2.99
C ILE A 29 3.77 15.15 -3.13
N TYR A 30 3.96 13.85 -3.31
CA TYR A 30 5.26 13.21 -3.38
C TYR A 30 5.40 12.43 -4.69
N ASP A 31 6.53 12.60 -5.36
CA ASP A 31 6.86 11.85 -6.57
C ASP A 31 7.65 10.59 -6.19
N CYS A 32 6.96 9.46 -6.22
CA CYS A 32 7.53 8.16 -5.90
C CYS A 32 8.12 7.45 -7.13
N THR A 33 8.13 8.07 -8.31
CA THR A 33 8.54 7.44 -9.57
C THR A 33 9.95 6.87 -9.52
N GLN A 34 10.90 7.59 -8.94
CA GLN A 34 12.28 7.12 -8.83
C GLN A 34 12.49 6.17 -7.65
N PHE A 35 11.57 6.17 -6.69
CA PHE A 35 11.65 5.38 -5.47
C PHE A 35 10.89 4.06 -5.56
N VAL A 36 10.07 3.87 -6.60
CA VAL A 36 9.19 2.70 -6.74
C VAL A 36 9.93 1.36 -6.68
N ASP A 37 11.09 1.26 -7.33
CA ASP A 37 11.92 0.05 -7.34
C ASP A 37 12.78 -0.11 -6.07
N GLU A 38 13.03 0.99 -5.34
CA GLU A 38 13.81 1.00 -4.09
C GLU A 38 12.93 0.86 -2.84
N HIS A 39 11.60 0.88 -2.99
CA HIS A 39 10.67 0.82 -1.89
C HIS A 39 10.74 -0.55 -1.17
N PRO A 40 11.12 -0.60 0.13
CA PRO A 40 11.26 -1.86 0.86
C PRO A 40 9.97 -2.69 0.99
N GLY A 41 8.80 -2.04 0.87
CA GLY A 41 7.49 -2.71 0.85
C GLY A 41 7.06 -3.23 -0.53
N GLY A 42 7.88 -3.03 -1.57
CA GLY A 42 7.61 -3.40 -2.95
C GLY A 42 6.88 -2.31 -3.75
N GLU A 43 6.95 -2.43 -5.08
CA GLU A 43 6.31 -1.49 -6.02
C GLU A 43 4.78 -1.58 -6.03
N GLU A 44 4.22 -2.75 -5.76
CA GLU A 44 2.77 -3.00 -5.89
C GLU A 44 1.97 -2.11 -4.95
N VAL A 45 2.41 -1.93 -3.70
CA VAL A 45 1.70 -1.08 -2.73
C VAL A 45 1.76 0.40 -3.09
N LEU A 46 2.82 0.85 -3.75
CA LEU A 46 2.92 2.22 -4.28
C LEU A 46 1.99 2.42 -5.47
N LEU A 47 1.90 1.41 -6.35
CA LEU A 47 1.01 1.41 -7.51
C LEU A 47 -0.47 1.39 -7.12
N ASP A 48 -0.84 0.63 -6.09
CA ASP A 48 -2.21 0.60 -5.54
C ASP A 48 -2.63 1.98 -5.00
N CYS A 49 -1.69 2.70 -4.39
CA CYS A 49 -1.92 4.05 -3.86
C CYS A 49 -1.62 5.16 -4.86
N ALA A 50 -1.24 4.82 -6.10
CA ALA A 50 -0.82 5.80 -7.10
C ALA A 50 -2.00 6.69 -7.52
N GLY A 51 -1.74 7.99 -7.58
CA GLY A 51 -2.73 9.02 -7.87
C GLY A 51 -3.78 9.23 -6.77
N GLN A 52 -3.53 8.75 -5.56
CA GLN A 52 -4.49 8.78 -4.45
C GLN A 52 -3.88 9.29 -3.15
N ASP A 53 -4.75 9.51 -2.16
CA ASP A 53 -4.35 9.80 -0.79
C ASP A 53 -3.93 8.51 -0.07
N ALA A 54 -2.62 8.40 0.17
CA ALA A 54 -1.96 7.29 0.82
C ALA A 54 -1.69 7.56 2.31
N THR A 55 -2.26 8.63 2.90
CA THR A 55 -1.97 9.01 4.29
C THR A 55 -2.31 7.88 5.27
N GLU A 56 -3.47 7.23 5.10
CA GLU A 56 -3.88 6.09 5.94
C GLU A 56 -2.89 4.93 5.82
N ALA A 57 -2.56 4.54 4.58
CA ALA A 57 -1.64 3.43 4.32
C ALA A 57 -0.23 3.72 4.86
N PHE A 58 0.25 4.95 4.72
CA PHE A 58 1.56 5.36 5.18
C PHE A 58 1.68 5.34 6.71
N GLU A 59 0.66 5.83 7.42
CA GLU A 59 0.61 5.89 8.87
C GLU A 59 0.31 4.51 9.50
N ASP A 60 -0.51 3.68 8.87
CA ASP A 60 -0.84 2.32 9.35
C ASP A 60 0.39 1.39 9.34
N VAL A 61 1.25 1.52 8.32
CA VAL A 61 2.52 0.79 8.24
C VAL A 61 3.52 1.25 9.31
N GLY A 62 3.45 2.52 9.74
CA GLY A 62 4.34 3.06 10.76
C GLY A 62 5.79 3.24 10.29
N HIS A 63 5.99 3.96 9.19
CA HIS A 63 7.31 4.27 8.64
C HIS A 63 8.23 4.99 9.66
N SER A 64 9.53 4.66 9.62
CA SER A 64 10.55 5.28 10.48
C SER A 64 10.79 6.76 10.15
N ASP A 65 11.39 7.51 11.07
CA ASP A 65 11.71 8.93 10.86
C ASP A 65 12.63 9.14 9.64
N GLU A 66 13.57 8.22 9.41
CA GLU A 66 14.49 8.26 8.27
C GLU A 66 13.76 8.05 6.92
N ALA A 67 12.69 7.25 6.91
CA ALA A 67 11.82 7.10 5.75
C ALA A 67 11.02 8.39 5.48
N ARG A 68 10.56 9.07 6.54
CA ARG A 68 9.90 10.38 6.43
C ARG A 68 10.85 11.47 5.91
N GLU A 69 12.11 11.47 6.33
CA GLU A 69 13.12 12.38 5.77
C GLU A 69 13.39 12.12 4.28
N THR A 70 13.35 10.85 3.87
CA THR A 70 13.46 10.49 2.44
C THR A 70 12.24 10.94 1.66
N LEU A 71 11.04 10.77 2.23
CA LEU A 71 9.79 11.25 1.67
C LEU A 71 9.81 12.77 1.46
N ASP A 72 10.30 13.55 2.42
CA ASP A 72 10.40 15.01 2.30
C ASP A 72 11.34 15.45 1.17
N LYS A 73 12.34 14.65 0.79
CA LYS A 73 13.25 14.95 -0.34
C LYS A 73 12.57 14.82 -1.70
N ILE A 74 11.54 13.98 -1.81
CA ILE A 74 10.78 13.73 -3.04
C ILE A 74 9.45 14.51 -3.07
N GLN A 75 9.30 15.50 -2.19
CA GLN A 75 8.12 16.36 -2.17
C GLN A 75 8.11 17.27 -3.40
N VAL A 76 7.08 17.14 -4.23
CA VAL A 76 6.84 18.00 -5.40
C VAL A 76 6.07 19.24 -4.99
N GLY A 77 5.09 19.07 -4.11
CA GLY A 77 4.27 20.20 -3.71
C GLY A 77 3.15 19.88 -2.72
N VAL A 78 2.07 20.65 -2.79
CA VAL A 78 0.95 20.62 -1.84
C VAL A 78 -0.36 20.43 -2.60
N LEU A 79 -1.23 19.60 -2.04
CA LEU A 79 -2.54 19.32 -2.60
C LEU A 79 -3.52 20.47 -2.31
N LYS A 80 -4.13 21.01 -3.37
CA LYS A 80 -5.29 21.89 -3.27
C LYS A 80 -6.57 21.07 -3.34
N ARG A 81 -7.12 20.74 -2.17
CA ARG A 81 -8.45 20.13 -2.08
C ARG A 81 -9.54 21.10 -2.52
N GLN A 82 -10.43 20.60 -3.36
CA GLN A 82 -11.65 21.24 -3.81
C GLN A 82 -12.88 20.62 -3.11
N PRO A 83 -14.00 21.35 -3.02
CA PRO A 83 -15.24 20.81 -2.48
C PRO A 83 -15.73 19.63 -3.34
N GLY A 84 -15.64 18.41 -2.81
CA GLY A 84 -16.03 17.17 -3.50
C GLY A 84 -14.91 16.14 -3.66
N ASP A 85 -13.66 16.51 -3.36
CA ASP A 85 -12.55 15.56 -3.37
C ASP A 85 -12.70 14.50 -2.26
N PRO A 86 -12.23 13.26 -2.50
CA PRO A 86 -12.25 12.21 -1.48
C PRO A 86 -11.48 12.68 -0.24
N ALA A 87 -12.15 12.72 0.91
CA ALA A 87 -11.58 13.19 2.16
C ALA A 87 -10.35 12.34 2.56
N PRO A 88 -9.31 12.94 3.17
CA PRO A 88 -8.19 12.18 3.70
C PRO A 88 -8.75 11.25 4.77
N LYS A 89 -8.48 9.96 4.62
CA LYS A 89 -8.91 8.98 5.61
C LYS A 89 -7.83 8.86 6.68
N ALA A 90 -8.25 8.99 7.94
CA ALA A 90 -7.53 8.93 9.24
C ALA A 90 -7.15 10.30 9.87
N ALA A 91 -7.52 10.66 11.13
CA ALA A 91 -8.12 9.93 12.30
C ALA A 91 -8.68 10.94 13.37
N PRO A 92 -9.24 10.59 14.58
CA PRO A 92 -9.72 9.33 15.20
C PRO A 92 -11.27 9.39 15.56
N PRO A 93 -11.89 8.47 16.34
CA PRO A 93 -13.32 8.14 16.21
C PRO A 93 -14.25 9.14 16.92
N THR A 94 -15.35 9.50 16.28
CA THR A 94 -16.57 9.94 16.96
C THR A 94 -17.68 8.94 16.68
N SER A 95 -18.06 8.24 17.73
CA SER A 95 -19.17 7.30 17.78
C SER A 95 -20.50 7.98 17.47
N SER A 96 -21.29 7.41 16.55
CA SER A 96 -22.75 7.27 16.67
C SER A 96 -23.25 6.36 15.56
N GLY A 97 -23.82 5.23 15.96
CA GLY A 97 -24.21 4.16 15.05
C GLY A 97 -25.48 4.46 14.25
N ALA A 98 -25.61 3.72 13.15
CA ALA A 98 -26.89 3.26 12.64
C ALA A 98 -26.67 1.92 11.95
N ASN A 99 -27.32 0.90 12.52
CA ASN A 99 -27.47 -0.43 11.97
C ASN A 99 -28.28 -0.37 10.65
N SER A 100 -27.92 -1.19 9.66
CA SER A 100 -28.78 -1.86 8.66
C SER A 100 -28.18 -1.84 7.25
N GLY A 101 -27.99 -3.04 6.66
CA GLY A 101 -27.73 -3.17 5.24
C GLY A 101 -26.92 -4.41 4.87
N SER A 102 -27.53 -5.58 4.98
CA SER A 102 -27.06 -6.76 4.24
C SER A 102 -27.01 -6.45 2.74
N SER A 103 -25.89 -6.72 2.09
CA SER A 103 -25.77 -7.39 0.77
C SER A 103 -24.44 -7.01 0.11
N ASP A 104 -23.63 -8.04 -0.13
CA ASP A 104 -22.90 -8.28 -1.38
C ASP A 104 -22.18 -7.10 -2.05
N SER A 105 -20.86 -7.02 -1.83
CA SER A 105 -19.91 -6.82 -2.92
C SER A 105 -18.51 -7.14 -2.42
N THR A 106 -17.93 -8.13 -3.08
CA THR A 106 -16.54 -8.58 -3.04
C THR A 106 -15.56 -7.43 -3.26
N GLY A 107 -15.23 -6.69 -2.20
CA GLY A 107 -14.04 -5.85 -2.13
C GLY A 107 -12.87 -6.72 -1.69
N VAL A 108 -12.03 -7.11 -2.63
CA VAL A 108 -10.81 -7.92 -2.45
C VAL A 108 -9.75 -7.07 -1.75
N GLY A 109 -9.98 -6.67 -0.49
CA GLY A 109 -9.07 -5.86 0.29
C GLY A 109 -8.67 -6.63 1.55
N ILE A 110 -7.37 -6.91 1.69
CA ILE A 110 -6.71 -7.42 2.91
C ILE A 110 -6.99 -8.90 3.25
N GLY A 111 -8.22 -9.40 3.11
CA GLY A 111 -8.58 -10.78 3.48
C GLY A 111 -7.94 -11.87 2.61
N VAL A 112 -7.68 -11.59 1.32
CA VAL A 112 -7.05 -12.56 0.40
C VAL A 112 -5.56 -12.74 0.71
N TYR A 113 -4.86 -11.71 1.18
CA TYR A 113 -3.44 -11.84 1.54
C TYR A 113 -3.24 -12.82 2.69
N PHE A 114 -4.11 -12.81 3.72
CA PHE A 114 -4.06 -13.82 4.78
C PHE A 114 -4.34 -15.23 4.25
N ILE A 115 -5.26 -15.39 3.31
CA ILE A 115 -5.56 -16.70 2.71
C ILE A 115 -4.40 -17.20 1.84
N ILE A 116 -3.75 -16.31 1.05
CA ILE A 116 -2.60 -16.66 0.22
C ILE A 116 -1.37 -16.96 1.10
N LEU A 117 -1.11 -16.19 2.15
CA LEU A 117 0.00 -16.47 3.08
C LEU A 117 -0.20 -17.77 3.84
N ILE A 118 -1.41 -18.03 4.36
CA ILE A 118 -1.71 -19.29 5.06
C ILE A 118 -1.66 -20.46 4.07
N GLY A 119 -2.22 -20.32 2.87
CA GLY A 119 -2.19 -21.34 1.82
C GLY A 119 -0.76 -21.65 1.35
N GLY A 120 0.06 -20.61 1.15
CA GLY A 120 1.47 -20.73 0.79
C GLY A 120 2.30 -21.40 1.88
N ALA A 121 2.08 -21.04 3.15
CA ALA A 121 2.76 -21.67 4.29
C ALA A 121 2.38 -23.15 4.44
N LEU A 122 1.10 -23.50 4.31
CA LEU A 122 0.63 -24.89 4.36
C LEU A 122 1.14 -25.73 3.17
N GLY A 123 1.14 -25.16 1.97
CA GLY A 123 1.70 -25.79 0.78
C GLY A 123 3.21 -26.02 0.91
N TYR A 124 3.96 -25.03 1.42
CA TYR A 124 5.40 -25.13 1.67
C TYR A 124 5.73 -26.21 2.72
N LEU A 125 4.96 -26.28 3.82
CA LEU A 125 5.11 -27.33 4.83
C LEU A 125 4.86 -28.73 4.25
N GLY A 126 3.80 -28.88 3.44
CA GLY A 126 3.47 -30.14 2.77
C GLY A 126 4.56 -30.57 1.79
N PHE A 127 5.08 -29.62 0.99
CA PHE A 127 6.18 -29.87 0.06
C PHE A 127 7.47 -30.28 0.79
N GLN A 128 7.81 -29.59 1.89
CA GLN A 128 8.96 -29.94 2.72
C GLN A 128 8.84 -31.33 3.34
N TYR A 129 7.63 -31.70 3.79
CA TYR A 129 7.36 -33.02 4.34
C TYR A 129 7.51 -34.13 3.28
N MET A 130 6.97 -33.93 2.07
CA MET A 130 7.13 -34.88 0.96
C MET A 130 8.58 -35.00 0.49
N ALA A 131 9.30 -33.88 0.38
CA ALA A 131 10.72 -33.89 0.01
C ALA A 131 11.55 -34.70 1.03
N LYS A 132 11.21 -34.60 2.32
CA LYS A 132 11.86 -35.39 3.39
C LYS A 132 11.55 -36.88 3.28
N GLN A 133 10.33 -37.26 2.86
CA GLN A 133 9.99 -38.67 2.60
C GLN A 133 10.74 -39.24 1.39
N GLN A 134 10.92 -38.47 0.31
CA GLN A 134 11.69 -38.91 -0.86
C GLN A 134 13.16 -39.15 -0.53
N GLN A 135 13.76 -38.27 0.28
CA GLN A 135 15.13 -38.47 0.75
C GLN A 135 15.25 -39.67 1.70
N ALA A 136 14.27 -39.91 2.57
CA ALA A 136 14.25 -41.07 3.46
C ALA A 136 14.10 -42.40 2.70
N GLN A 137 13.33 -42.44 1.61
CA GLN A 137 13.19 -43.62 0.76
C GLN A 137 14.46 -43.93 -0.06
N GLN A 138 15.23 -42.91 -0.48
CA GLN A 138 16.52 -43.12 -1.15
C GLN A 138 17.63 -43.51 -0.15
N ALA A 139 17.59 -43.02 1.09
CA ALA A 139 18.56 -43.37 2.13
C ALA A 139 18.35 -44.77 2.75
N GLY A 140 17.15 -45.35 2.63
CA GLY A 140 16.86 -46.72 3.08
C GLY A 140 17.02 -47.81 2.02
N ALA A 141 17.35 -47.42 0.77
CA ALA A 141 17.55 -48.34 -0.36
C ALA A 141 19.05 -48.55 -0.71
N ALA A 142 19.96 -48.15 0.19
CA ALA A 142 21.40 -48.36 0.10
C ALA A 142 21.89 -49.40 1.13
#